data_AF-A0A6A1W7Z5-F1
#
_entry.id   AF-A0A6A1W7Z5-F1
#
_cell.length_a   1.000
_cell.length_b   1.000
_cell.length_c   1.000
_cell.angle_alpha   90.00
_cell.angle_beta   90.00
_cell.angle_gamma   90.00
#
_symmetry.space_group_name_H-M   'P 1'
#
loop_
_entity.id
_entity.type
_entity.pdbx_description
1 polymer ?
#
loop_
_entity_poly.entity_id
_entity_poly.type
_entity_poly.pdbx_seq_one_letter_code
_entity_poly.pdbx_strand_id
1 'polypeptide(L)'
;MGFMQNEDGEWVKKGVATPQKDSERGSGFEEESDDMDEDDPTARTPMAKSTPLSATPPPFGYSSRREAASISEIKQEQQKLGKHMEDLTTCMKTGFEDIKQILGSHTERFGTLDKDVRQLKLRHNSIHMASE
;
A
#
# COMPACT_ATOMS: atom_id res chain seq x y z
N MET A 1 -4.44 8.26 8.32
CA MET A 1 -5.46 7.19 8.38
C MET A 1 -5.02 6.12 7.39
N GLY A 2 -4.70 4.90 7.86
CA GLY A 2 -4.27 3.80 6.99
C GLY A 2 -5.43 2.87 6.65
N PHE A 3 -5.25 2.01 5.65
CA PHE A 3 -6.15 0.88 5.38
C PHE A 3 -5.39 -0.42 5.66
N MET A 4 -6.11 -1.47 6.04
CA MET A 4 -5.58 -2.81 6.33
C MET A 4 -6.47 -3.84 5.65
N GLN A 5 -5.87 -4.87 5.07
CA GLN A 5 -6.62 -5.97 4.46
C GLN A 5 -7.01 -6.98 5.54
N ASN A 6 -8.30 -7.34 5.64
CA ASN A 6 -8.76 -8.37 6.56
C ASN A 6 -8.48 -9.78 6.00
N GLU A 7 -8.79 -10.81 6.78
CA GLU A 7 -8.58 -12.21 6.43
C GLU A 7 -9.41 -12.65 5.20
N ASP A 8 -10.52 -11.95 4.94
CA ASP A 8 -11.38 -12.16 3.78
C ASP A 8 -10.87 -11.44 2.51
N GLY A 9 -9.76 -10.70 2.61
CA GLY A 9 -9.17 -9.96 1.49
C GLY A 9 -9.80 -8.58 1.24
N GLU A 10 -10.73 -8.13 2.06
CA GLU A 10 -11.36 -6.80 2.00
C GLU A 10 -10.49 -5.72 2.67
N TRP A 11 -10.47 -4.53 2.07
CA TRP A 11 -9.70 -3.40 2.60
C TRP A 11 -10.54 -2.57 3.56
N VAL A 12 -10.21 -2.65 4.85
CA VAL A 12 -10.90 -1.92 5.93
C VAL A 12 -10.08 -0.72 6.41
N LYS A 13 -10.76 0.35 6.83
CA LYS A 13 -10.12 1.56 7.34
C LYS A 13 -9.52 1.28 8.71
N LYS A 14 -8.19 1.39 8.83
CA LYS A 14 -7.48 1.26 10.10
C LYS A 14 -7.83 2.48 10.97
N GLY A 15 -8.56 2.23 12.07
CA GLY A 15 -8.82 3.23 13.10
C GLY A 15 -7.52 3.88 13.57
N VAL A 16 -7.53 5.19 13.75
CA VAL A 16 -6.40 5.90 14.35
C VAL A 16 -6.46 5.62 15.85
N ALA A 17 -5.57 4.77 16.34
CA ALA A 17 -5.33 4.67 17.77
C ALA A 17 -4.67 5.99 18.21
N THR A 18 -5.44 6.88 18.84
CA THR A 18 -4.87 7.93 19.68
C THR A 18 -4.12 7.24 20.80
N PRO A 19 -2.82 7.53 21.04
CA PRO A 19 -2.15 7.02 22.22
C PRO A 19 -2.91 7.51 23.45
N GLN A 20 -3.59 6.59 24.12
CA GLN A 20 -4.22 6.87 25.40
C GLN A 20 -3.08 6.98 26.41
N LYS A 21 -2.89 8.20 26.91
CA LYS A 21 -1.94 8.51 27.97
C LYS A 21 -2.38 7.75 29.22
N ASP A 22 -1.57 6.77 29.58
CA ASP A 22 -1.38 6.17 30.89
C ASP A 22 -1.79 7.12 32.02
N SER A 23 -3.00 6.91 32.54
CA SER A 23 -3.39 7.28 33.89
C SER A 23 -3.76 5.99 34.60
N GLU A 24 -2.91 5.60 35.54
CA GLU A 24 -3.12 4.54 36.50
C GLU A 24 -4.47 4.71 37.24
N ARG A 25 -5.03 3.58 37.71
CA ARG A 25 -6.30 3.35 38.46
C ARG A 25 -7.37 2.76 37.52
N GLY A 26 -7.78 1.49 37.61
CA GLY A 26 -7.97 0.60 38.75
C GLY A 26 -9.42 0.10 38.69
N SER A 27 -9.66 -1.18 39.00
CA SER A 27 -10.96 -1.89 39.00
C SER A 27 -11.56 -2.17 37.61
N GLY A 28 -12.00 -3.37 37.24
CA GLY A 28 -12.54 -4.47 38.03
C GLY A 28 -14.06 -4.48 37.91
N PHE A 29 -14.61 -5.55 37.30
CA PHE A 29 -16.01 -6.04 37.32
C PHE A 29 -17.11 -5.09 36.77
N GLU A 30 -18.27 -5.47 36.24
CA GLU A 30 -19.05 -6.72 36.10
C GLU A 30 -20.06 -6.54 34.94
N GLU A 31 -20.70 -7.63 34.49
CA GLU A 31 -21.93 -7.62 33.68
C GLU A 31 -23.04 -6.78 34.34
N GLU A 32 -23.90 -6.13 33.56
CA GLU A 32 -25.31 -5.99 33.96
C GLU A 32 -26.23 -5.81 32.74
N SER A 33 -27.42 -6.38 32.89
CA SER A 33 -28.38 -6.89 31.90
C SER A 33 -29.49 -5.93 31.47
N ASP A 34 -30.34 -6.45 30.56
CA ASP A 34 -31.53 -5.90 29.91
C ASP A 34 -32.53 -5.13 30.79
N ASP A 35 -33.23 -4.15 30.19
CA ASP A 35 -34.62 -3.84 30.55
C ASP A 35 -35.42 -3.35 29.32
N MET A 36 -36.48 -4.08 29.02
CA MET A 36 -37.51 -3.79 28.00
C MET A 36 -38.68 -3.12 28.72
N ASP A 37 -39.37 -2.15 28.10
CA ASP A 37 -40.85 -2.08 28.19
C ASP A 37 -41.45 -0.95 27.32
N GLU A 38 -42.73 -1.16 27.04
CA GLU A 38 -43.51 -0.86 25.84
C GLU A 38 -44.41 0.40 25.96
N ASP A 39 -45.08 0.72 24.86
CA ASP A 39 -46.06 1.78 24.55
C ASP A 39 -46.97 2.37 25.67
N ASP A 40 -47.31 3.68 25.54
CA ASP A 40 -48.70 4.16 25.71
C ASP A 40 -49.01 5.42 24.85
N PRO A 41 -49.99 5.35 23.93
CA PRO A 41 -50.45 6.46 23.10
C PRO A 41 -51.68 7.16 23.71
N THR A 42 -51.74 8.50 23.62
CA THR A 42 -52.95 9.36 23.47
C THR A 42 -52.93 10.60 24.36
N ALA A 43 -52.66 11.76 23.73
CA ALA A 43 -53.28 13.02 24.11
C ALA A 43 -53.41 13.92 22.87
N ARG A 44 -54.55 13.80 22.16
CA ARG A 44 -55.08 14.82 21.23
C ARG A 44 -55.83 15.85 22.13
N THR A 45 -55.96 17.16 21.92
CA THR A 45 -56.12 18.05 20.74
C THR A 45 -56.23 19.53 21.29
N PRO A 46 -56.72 20.57 20.56
CA PRO A 46 -56.14 21.38 19.46
C PRO A 46 -56.07 22.91 19.80
N MET A 47 -55.42 23.72 18.95
CA MET A 47 -56.04 24.89 18.27
C MET A 47 -55.00 25.88 17.69
N ALA A 48 -54.99 25.93 16.35
CA ALA A 48 -54.97 27.12 15.49
C ALA A 48 -53.88 28.21 15.68
N LYS A 49 -53.02 28.35 14.65
CA LYS A 49 -53.07 29.49 13.69
C LYS A 49 -52.09 29.27 12.53
N SER A 50 -52.65 29.33 11.32
CA SER A 50 -51.98 29.16 10.04
C SER A 50 -51.14 30.39 9.66
N THR A 51 -49.89 30.20 9.25
CA THR A 51 -49.17 31.05 8.28
C THR A 51 -48.07 30.20 7.63
N PRO A 52 -48.13 29.91 6.32
CA PRO A 52 -47.06 29.16 5.64
C PRO A 52 -46.05 30.16 5.09
N LEU A 53 -44.88 30.27 5.73
CA LEU A 53 -43.72 30.87 5.07
C LEU A 53 -42.86 29.72 4.55
N SER A 54 -43.03 29.47 3.25
CA SER A 54 -42.15 28.67 2.43
C SER A 54 -40.70 29.14 2.61
N ALA A 55 -39.96 28.51 3.51
CA ALA A 55 -38.52 28.50 3.47
C ALA A 55 -38.14 27.54 2.34
N THR A 56 -38.14 28.06 1.12
CA THR A 56 -37.49 27.37 0.00
C THR A 56 -36.04 27.16 0.43
N PRO A 57 -35.53 25.91 0.52
CA PRO A 57 -34.10 25.70 0.75
C PRO A 57 -33.35 26.43 -0.35
N PRO A 58 -32.25 27.16 -0.05
CA PRO A 58 -31.45 27.74 -1.10
C PRO A 58 -31.12 26.64 -2.12
N PRO A 59 -31.22 26.89 -3.44
CA PRO A 59 -30.82 25.89 -4.40
C PRO A 59 -29.38 25.52 -4.05
N PHE A 60 -29.12 24.23 -3.84
CA PHE A 60 -27.78 23.69 -3.62
C PHE A 60 -26.99 23.93 -4.92
N GLY A 61 -26.52 25.17 -5.05
CA GLY A 61 -25.89 25.75 -6.21
C GLY A 61 -24.54 26.29 -5.81
N TYR A 62 -23.72 25.45 -5.16
CA TYR A 62 -22.28 25.58 -5.26
C TYR A 62 -21.79 24.37 -6.04
N SER A 63 -21.61 24.63 -7.32
CA SER A 63 -20.83 23.83 -8.25
C SER A 63 -19.41 23.69 -7.67
N SER A 64 -19.20 22.71 -6.80
CA SER A 64 -17.91 22.03 -6.77
C SER A 64 -17.92 21.17 -8.03
N ARG A 65 -17.61 21.79 -9.17
CA ARG A 65 -17.24 21.05 -10.38
C ARG A 65 -15.94 20.32 -10.05
N ARG A 66 -16.07 19.22 -9.30
CA ARG A 66 -15.17 18.08 -9.51
C ARG A 66 -15.54 17.64 -10.91
N GLU A 67 -14.70 17.99 -11.87
CA GLU A 67 -14.75 17.35 -13.18
C GLU A 67 -14.51 15.88 -12.89
N ALA A 68 -15.61 15.11 -12.84
CA ALA A 68 -15.51 13.67 -12.73
C ALA A 68 -14.83 13.24 -14.04
N ALA A 69 -13.60 12.74 -13.93
CA ALA A 69 -12.89 12.16 -15.06
C ALA A 69 -13.84 11.20 -15.77
N SER A 70 -13.91 11.33 -17.09
CA SER A 70 -14.86 10.51 -17.85
C SER A 70 -14.51 9.03 -17.67
N ILE A 71 -15.51 8.16 -17.62
CA ILE A 71 -15.29 6.71 -17.48
C ILE A 71 -14.38 6.17 -18.60
N SER A 72 -14.45 6.76 -19.79
CA SER A 72 -13.54 6.46 -20.91
C SER A 72 -12.09 6.82 -20.63
N GLU A 73 -11.84 7.99 -20.03
CA GLU A 73 -10.49 8.45 -19.67
C GLU A 73 -9.89 7.59 -18.55
N ILE A 74 -10.70 7.20 -17.56
CA ILE A 74 -10.26 6.28 -16.50
C ILE A 74 -9.86 4.92 -17.10
N LYS A 75 -10.65 4.37 -18.02
CA LYS A 75 -10.32 3.11 -18.71
C LYS A 75 -9.02 3.22 -19.51
N GLN A 76 -8.80 4.35 -20.17
CA GLN A 76 -7.58 4.61 -20.93
C GLN A 76 -6.35 4.64 -20.02
N GLU A 77 -6.41 5.38 -18.91
CA GLU A 77 -5.28 5.47 -17.98
C GLU A 77 -5.02 4.12 -17.26
N GLN A 78 -6.06 3.31 -16.97
CA GLN A 78 -5.86 1.95 -16.48
C GLN A 78 -5.13 1.06 -17.49
N GLN A 79 -5.49 1.14 -18.78
CA GLN A 79 -4.80 0.39 -19.83
C GLN A 79 -3.35 0.83 -19.97
N LYS A 80 -3.11 2.14 -19.95
CA LYS A 80 -1.76 2.73 -20.02
C LYS A 80 -0.91 2.35 -18.82
N LEU A 81 -1.49 2.35 -17.62
CA LEU A 81 -0.83 1.87 -16.40
C LEU A 81 -0.48 0.39 -16.52
N GLY A 82 -1.41 -0.45 -16.99
CA GLY A 82 -1.16 -1.87 -17.21
C GLY A 82 0.01 -2.11 -18.16
N LYS A 83 0.02 -1.43 -19.31
CA LYS A 83 1.14 -1.50 -20.26
C LYS A 83 2.46 -1.04 -19.64
N HIS A 84 2.45 0.05 -18.89
CA HIS A 84 3.66 0.53 -18.22
C HIS A 84 4.21 -0.49 -17.20
N MET A 85 3.34 -1.20 -16.48
CA MET A 85 3.75 -2.26 -15.57
C MET A 85 4.37 -3.46 -16.29
N GLU A 86 3.84 -3.82 -17.46
CA GLU A 86 4.41 -4.87 -18.32
C GLU A 86 5.81 -4.49 -18.84
N ASP A 87 5.97 -3.24 -19.29
CA ASP A 87 7.25 -2.70 -19.73
C ASP A 87 8.27 -2.70 -18.59
N LEU A 88 7.87 -2.25 -17.39
CA LEU A 88 8.72 -2.25 -16.21
C LEU A 88 9.15 -3.68 -15.83
N THR A 89 8.21 -4.63 -15.85
CA THR A 89 8.49 -6.04 -15.57
C THR A 89 9.50 -6.61 -16.56
N THR A 90 9.35 -6.28 -17.84
CA THR A 90 10.28 -6.71 -18.90
C THR A 90 11.66 -6.11 -18.70
N CYS A 91 11.73 -4.80 -18.45
CA CYS A 91 12.97 -4.09 -18.18
C CYS A 91 13.73 -4.68 -16.98
N MET A 92 13.04 -4.94 -15.86
CA MET A 92 13.65 -5.55 -14.68
C MET A 92 14.17 -6.97 -14.96
N LYS A 93 13.42 -7.79 -15.72
CA LYS A 93 13.84 -9.13 -16.11
C LYS A 93 15.11 -9.10 -16.96
N THR A 94 15.12 -8.27 -18.00
CA THR A 94 16.29 -8.13 -18.89
C THR A 94 17.49 -7.60 -18.12
N GLY A 95 17.32 -6.53 -17.32
CA GLY A 95 18.41 -5.98 -16.52
C GLY A 95 18.99 -6.99 -15.52
N PHE A 96 18.16 -7.85 -14.94
CA PHE A 96 18.65 -8.95 -14.09
C PHE A 96 19.45 -9.99 -14.87
N GLU A 97 19.02 -10.34 -16.09
CA GLU A 97 19.78 -11.24 -16.96
C GLU A 97 21.15 -10.66 -17.31
N ASP A 98 21.20 -9.38 -17.67
CA ASP A 98 22.45 -8.67 -17.99
C ASP A 98 23.41 -8.68 -16.79
N ILE A 99 22.91 -8.43 -15.58
CA ILE A 99 23.72 -8.50 -14.34
C ILE A 99 24.29 -9.91 -14.16
N LYS A 100 23.48 -10.97 -14.33
CA LYS A 100 23.98 -12.34 -14.24
C LYS A 100 25.08 -12.62 -15.26
N GLN A 101 24.92 -12.17 -16.50
CA GLN A 101 25.93 -12.35 -17.55
C GLN A 101 27.24 -11.60 -17.20
N ILE A 102 27.14 -10.36 -16.74
CA ILE A 102 28.31 -9.57 -16.33
C ILE A 102 29.05 -10.28 -15.19
N LEU A 103 28.33 -10.70 -14.14
CA LEU A 103 28.92 -11.40 -13.00
C LEU A 103 29.54 -12.75 -13.40
N GLY A 104 28.87 -13.52 -14.26
CA GLY A 104 29.39 -14.76 -14.81
C GLY A 104 30.70 -14.54 -15.58
N SER A 105 30.71 -13.59 -16.51
CA SER A 105 31.90 -13.25 -17.30
C SER A 105 33.07 -12.77 -16.42
N HIS A 106 32.79 -11.98 -15.37
CA HIS A 106 33.81 -11.54 -14.42
C HIS A 106 34.39 -12.72 -13.64
N THR A 107 33.54 -13.62 -13.17
CA THR A 107 33.95 -14.81 -12.41
C THR A 107 34.88 -15.69 -13.24
N GLU A 108 34.57 -15.91 -14.52
CA GLU A 108 35.41 -16.68 -15.43
C GLU A 108 36.76 -16.01 -15.70
N ARG A 109 36.77 -14.69 -15.93
CA ARG A 109 38.00 -13.92 -16.14
C ARG A 109 38.91 -13.96 -14.91
N PHE A 110 38.34 -13.77 -13.72
CA PHE A 110 39.11 -13.88 -12.47
C PHE A 110 39.64 -15.29 -12.24
N GLY A 111 38.84 -16.32 -12.53
CA GLY A 111 39.29 -17.71 -12.44
C GLY A 111 40.43 -18.05 -13.41
N THR A 112 40.44 -17.42 -14.59
CA THR A 112 41.54 -17.56 -15.55
C THR A 112 42.80 -16.83 -15.08
N LEU A 113 42.65 -15.56 -14.68
CA LEU A 113 43.76 -14.75 -14.16
C LEU A 113 44.44 -15.42 -12.96
N ASP A 114 43.66 -15.99 -12.04
CA ASP A 114 44.19 -16.70 -10.88
C ASP A 114 45.03 -17.94 -11.28
N LYS A 115 44.58 -18.72 -12.27
CA LYS A 115 45.36 -19.83 -12.82
C LYS A 115 46.66 -19.33 -13.43
N ASP A 116 46.61 -18.27 -14.22
CA ASP A 116 47.78 -17.69 -14.88
C ASP A 116 48.81 -17.18 -13.86
N VAL A 117 48.35 -16.50 -12.80
CA VAL A 117 49.21 -16.02 -11.70
C VAL A 117 49.86 -17.21 -10.97
N ARG A 118 49.11 -18.28 -10.69
CA ARG A 118 49.65 -19.50 -10.08
C ARG A 118 50.69 -20.16 -10.98
N GLN A 119 50.43 -20.26 -12.28
CA GLN A 119 51.36 -20.83 -13.25
C GLN A 119 52.64 -19.99 -13.39
N LEU A 120 52.50 -18.66 -13.47
CA LEU A 120 53.63 -17.74 -13.54
C LEU A 120 54.54 -17.90 -12.32
N LYS A 121 53.96 -18.01 -11.12
CA LYS A 121 54.71 -18.25 -9.89
C LYS A 121 55.47 -19.58 -9.92
N LEU A 122 54.86 -20.65 -10.40
CA LEU A 122 55.52 -21.95 -10.55
C LEU A 122 56.67 -21.90 -11.56
N ARG A 123 56.45 -21.24 -12.72
CA ARG A 123 57.49 -21.06 -13.76
C ARG A 123 58.67 -20.26 -13.24
N HIS A 124 58.42 -19.15 -12.54
CA HIS A 124 59.46 -18.32 -11.95
C HIS A 124 60.35 -19.14 -10.98
N ASN A 125 59.72 -19.90 -10.08
CA ASN A 125 60.46 -20.75 -9.14
C ASN A 125 61.27 -21.84 -9.86
N SER A 126 60.71 -22.46 -10.91
CA SER A 126 61.43 -23.48 -11.69
C SER A 126 62.66 -22.93 -12.40
N ILE A 127 62.60 -21.71 -12.93
CA ILE A 127 63.74 -21.06 -13.60
C ILE A 127 64.83 -20.71 -12.59
N HIS A 128 64.44 -20.17 -11.43
CA HIS A 128 65.37 -19.88 -10.34
C HIS A 128 66.12 -21.14 -9.90
N MET A 129 65.40 -22.24 -9.62
CA MET A 129 65.99 -23.50 -9.20
C MET A 129 66.87 -24.17 -10.27
N ALA A 130 66.66 -23.87 -11.55
CA ALA A 130 67.48 -24.40 -12.65
C ALA A 130 68.74 -23.57 -12.92
N SER A 131 68.87 -22.40 -12.28
CA SER A 131 70.00 -21.46 -12.48
C SER A 131 71.02 -21.48 -11.33
N GLU A 132 70.75 -22.22 -10.24
CA GLU A 132 71.68 -22.55 -9.15
C GLU A 132 72.33 -23.92 -9.39
#